data_AF-A0A2D6CWL0-F1
#
_entry.id   AF-A0A2D6CWL0-F1
#
_cell.length_a   1.000
_cell.length_b   1.000
_cell.length_c   1.000
_cell.angle_alpha   90.00
_cell.angle_beta   90.00
_cell.angle_gamma   90.00
#
_symmetry.space_group_name_H-M   'P 1'
#
loop_
_entity.id
_entity.type
_entity.pdbx_description
1 polymer ?
#
loop_
_entity_poly.entity_id
_entity_poly.type
_entity_poly.pdbx_seq_one_letter_code
_entity_poly.pdbx_strand_id
1 'polypeptide(L)'
;MNSTLPRVAAAIGVAACLATSAAAFDTPSIYTQSNILAAGNYNDGTASSDITLIIQLEAGGKIIFGEGADVMYHVPTEDVDGWTLPEFDDSDWEEGITSVGYADGDDNTEIVGGAVNSVYTRYNFGIPGARDIKSIILRIDYDDTYILWLNGTEIARGAAIATLTETPEIPAWDISKVQDSMPDVEATKVPAGTPNADRWDKPVTPFEQDVHETIHEIEIDVDFGGDSVLAVEPGGKLTTTWGKMKVR
;
A
#
# COMPACT_ATOMS: atom_id res chain seq x y z
N MET A 1 -59.22 24.56 27.70
CA MET A 1 -58.70 23.43 26.91
C MET A 1 -57.77 24.01 25.84
N ASN A 2 -56.62 23.37 25.69
CA ASN A 2 -55.38 23.87 25.12
C ASN A 2 -55.36 24.08 23.60
N SER A 3 -54.31 24.81 23.19
CA SER A 3 -53.62 24.79 21.88
C SER A 3 -54.24 25.68 20.80
N THR A 4 -53.51 26.50 20.01
CA THR A 4 -52.12 26.43 19.53
C THR A 4 -51.60 27.84 19.15
N LEU A 5 -50.39 28.21 19.59
CA LEU A 5 -49.55 29.22 18.93
C LEU A 5 -48.43 28.49 18.17
N PRO A 6 -48.00 28.95 16.98
CA PRO A 6 -47.01 28.26 16.19
C PRO A 6 -45.62 28.44 16.82
N ARG A 7 -44.92 27.33 17.06
CA ARG A 7 -43.50 27.34 17.42
C ARG A 7 -42.69 27.39 16.12
N VAL A 8 -42.12 28.55 15.82
CA VAL A 8 -40.93 28.63 14.96
C VAL A 8 -39.74 28.27 15.85
N ALA A 9 -39.20 27.08 15.67
CA ALA A 9 -37.91 26.69 16.25
C ALA A 9 -37.01 26.28 15.09
N ALA A 10 -35.93 27.05 14.96
CA ALA A 10 -34.92 26.95 13.92
C ALA A 10 -34.35 25.53 13.84
N ALA A 11 -34.37 24.95 12.64
CA ALA A 11 -33.50 23.85 12.29
C ALA A 11 -32.07 24.42 12.22
N ILE A 12 -31.33 24.33 13.31
CA ILE A 12 -29.87 24.40 13.26
C ILE A 12 -29.43 23.06 12.68
N GLY A 13 -29.44 22.98 11.35
CA GLY A 13 -28.71 21.95 10.63
C GLY A 13 -27.23 22.25 10.85
N VAL A 14 -26.63 21.67 11.88
CA VAL A 14 -25.19 21.48 11.90
C VAL A 14 -24.92 20.46 10.80
N ALA A 15 -24.72 20.95 9.58
CA ALA A 15 -23.98 20.22 8.57
C ALA A 15 -22.54 20.17 9.11
N ALA A 16 -22.27 19.19 9.98
CA ALA A 16 -20.94 18.69 10.16
C ALA A 16 -20.60 18.01 8.82
N CYS A 17 -20.19 18.83 7.86
CA CYS A 17 -19.36 18.39 6.77
C CYS A 17 -18.07 17.94 7.46
N LEU A 18 -18.03 16.68 7.88
CA LEU A 18 -16.78 15.99 8.15
C LEU A 18 -16.08 15.99 6.79
N ALA A 19 -15.29 17.04 6.56
CA ALA A 19 -14.25 16.98 5.55
C ALA A 19 -13.38 15.81 5.98
N THR A 20 -13.56 14.67 5.33
CA THR A 20 -12.60 13.59 5.36
C THR A 20 -11.29 14.24 4.94
N SER A 21 -10.36 14.35 5.87
CA SER A 21 -9.00 14.75 5.56
C SER A 21 -8.40 13.61 4.76
N ALA A 22 -8.64 13.59 3.45
CA ALA A 22 -7.64 13.09 2.54
C ALA A 22 -6.40 13.93 2.86
N ALA A 23 -5.48 13.37 3.64
CA ALA A 23 -4.19 14.00 3.84
C ALA A 23 -3.66 14.27 2.44
N ALA A 24 -3.44 15.54 2.11
CA ALA A 24 -2.83 15.89 0.85
C ALA A 24 -1.38 15.42 0.94
N PHE A 25 -1.11 14.22 0.44
CA PHE A 25 0.23 13.70 0.29
C PHE A 25 1.04 14.65 -0.60
N ASP A 26 2.34 14.75 -0.34
CA ASP A 26 3.25 15.38 -1.31
C ASP A 26 3.17 14.61 -2.64
N THR A 27 3.22 15.33 -3.76
CA THR A 27 3.23 14.69 -5.08
C THR A 27 4.48 13.81 -5.22
N PRO A 28 4.33 12.47 -5.31
CA PRO A 28 5.48 11.59 -5.41
C PRO A 28 6.12 11.69 -6.80
N SER A 29 7.40 11.36 -6.89
CA SER A 29 8.11 11.25 -8.17
C SER A 29 8.15 9.81 -8.66
N ILE A 30 7.97 9.62 -9.97
CA ILE A 30 8.22 8.36 -10.69
C ILE A 30 9.46 8.46 -11.58
N TYR A 31 10.11 7.32 -11.80
CA TYR A 31 11.35 7.20 -12.55
C TYR A 31 11.21 6.15 -13.65
N THR A 32 12.09 6.20 -14.65
CA THR A 32 12.07 5.20 -15.73
C THR A 32 12.39 3.78 -15.22
N GLN A 33 13.26 3.66 -14.21
CA GLN A 33 13.68 2.39 -13.61
C GLN A 33 13.85 2.51 -12.09
N SER A 34 13.92 1.35 -11.44
CA SER A 34 14.27 1.18 -10.03
C SER A 34 13.33 1.83 -9.02
N ASN A 35 12.08 2.12 -9.41
CA ASN A 35 11.09 2.63 -8.45
C ASN A 35 10.82 1.56 -7.39
N ILE A 36 10.55 2.03 -6.17
CA ILE A 36 10.14 1.19 -5.06
C ILE A 36 8.73 1.60 -4.64
N LEU A 37 7.80 0.64 -4.62
CA LEU A 37 6.59 0.75 -3.83
C LEU A 37 6.83 -0.07 -2.57
N ALA A 38 6.85 0.59 -1.41
CA ALA A 38 6.87 -0.07 -0.13
C ALA A 38 5.45 -0.07 0.44
N ALA A 39 5.02 -1.19 1.03
CA ALA A 39 3.69 -1.31 1.58
C ALA A 39 3.74 -1.99 2.95
N GLY A 40 3.08 -1.37 3.92
CA GLY A 40 2.93 -1.90 5.26
C GLY A 40 1.48 -2.32 5.42
N ASN A 41 1.25 -3.60 5.63
CA ASN A 41 -0.05 -4.19 5.91
C ASN A 41 -0.11 -4.52 7.38
N TYR A 42 -1.15 -4.07 8.09
CA TYR A 42 -1.27 -4.21 9.53
C TYR A 42 -2.61 -4.87 9.85
N ASN A 43 -2.58 -5.81 10.79
CA ASN A 43 -3.78 -6.47 11.30
C ASN A 43 -4.57 -5.58 12.25
N ASP A 44 -5.84 -5.89 12.46
CA ASP A 44 -6.74 -5.20 13.38
C ASP A 44 -6.39 -5.44 14.87
N GLY A 45 -5.67 -6.54 15.13
CA GLY A 45 -5.28 -6.97 16.47
C GLY A 45 -4.49 -8.28 16.49
N THR A 46 -4.09 -8.70 17.70
CA THR A 46 -3.28 -9.92 17.91
C THR A 46 -4.01 -11.24 17.66
N ALA A 47 -5.33 -11.17 17.53
CA ALA A 47 -6.22 -12.30 17.33
C ALA A 47 -6.85 -12.30 15.93
N SER A 48 -6.36 -11.45 15.01
CA SER A 48 -6.82 -11.41 13.62
C SER A 48 -6.75 -12.80 12.98
N SER A 49 -7.78 -13.14 12.20
CA SER A 49 -7.92 -14.45 11.56
C SER A 49 -7.10 -14.61 10.30
N ASP A 50 -6.82 -13.51 9.61
CA ASP A 50 -6.21 -13.43 8.29
C ASP A 50 -5.40 -12.13 8.18
N ILE A 51 -4.69 -11.97 7.08
CA ILE A 51 -4.13 -10.69 6.64
C ILE A 51 -3.90 -10.82 5.14
N THR A 52 -4.19 -9.77 4.37
CA THR A 52 -3.76 -9.74 2.97
C THR A 52 -3.61 -8.32 2.46
N LEU A 53 -2.72 -8.17 1.48
CA LEU A 53 -2.59 -6.93 0.73
C LEU A 53 -2.26 -7.24 -0.72
N ILE A 54 -3.22 -6.90 -1.58
CA ILE A 54 -3.17 -7.15 -3.01
C ILE A 54 -3.19 -5.81 -3.72
N ILE A 55 -2.12 -5.54 -4.45
CA ILE A 55 -1.90 -4.25 -5.11
C ILE A 55 -1.75 -4.48 -6.61
N GLN A 56 -2.44 -3.67 -7.40
CA GLN A 56 -2.17 -3.48 -8.81
C GLN A 56 -1.79 -2.03 -9.08
N LEU A 57 -0.69 -1.82 -9.80
CA LEU A 57 -0.23 -0.51 -10.22
C LEU A 57 -0.34 -0.37 -11.74
N GLU A 58 -1.02 0.68 -12.18
CA GLU A 58 -1.16 1.06 -13.58
C GLU A 58 -0.51 2.43 -13.81
N ALA A 59 0.27 2.56 -14.88
CA ALA A 59 0.87 3.82 -15.30
C ALA A 59 0.84 3.95 -16.82
N GLY A 60 0.34 5.08 -17.33
CA GLY A 60 0.24 5.33 -18.78
C GLY A 60 -0.66 4.33 -19.52
N GLY A 61 -1.73 3.85 -18.89
CA GLY A 61 -2.67 2.89 -19.48
C GLY A 61 -2.15 1.45 -19.55
N LYS A 62 -1.12 1.11 -18.76
CA LYS A 62 -0.51 -0.23 -18.71
C LYS A 62 -0.37 -0.68 -17.28
N ILE A 63 -0.74 -1.93 -17.02
CA ILE A 63 -0.40 -2.59 -15.76
C ILE A 63 1.12 -2.75 -15.68
N ILE A 64 1.71 -2.12 -14.67
CA ILE A 64 3.14 -2.21 -14.36
C ILE A 64 3.42 -3.45 -13.53
N PHE A 65 2.60 -3.70 -12.51
CA PHE A 65 2.56 -4.96 -11.78
C PHE A 65 1.17 -5.18 -11.15
N GLY A 66 0.92 -6.40 -10.70
CA GLY A 66 -0.28 -6.84 -10.00
C GLY A 66 -0.07 -8.23 -9.40
N GLU A 67 -1.14 -8.93 -9.09
CA GLU A 67 -1.09 -10.34 -8.70
C GLU A 67 -0.22 -11.17 -9.66
N GLY A 68 0.71 -11.95 -9.10
CA GLY A 68 1.69 -12.71 -9.85
C GLY A 68 3.04 -12.03 -10.08
N ALA A 69 3.22 -10.77 -9.67
CA ALA A 69 4.53 -10.11 -9.71
C ALA A 69 5.41 -10.52 -8.51
N ASP A 70 6.73 -10.56 -8.74
CA ASP A 70 7.73 -10.80 -7.70
C ASP A 70 7.70 -9.66 -6.66
N VAL A 71 7.90 -10.01 -5.38
CA VAL A 71 7.92 -9.09 -4.25
C VAL A 71 8.93 -9.53 -3.20
N MET A 72 9.59 -8.59 -2.54
CA MET A 72 10.32 -8.86 -1.30
C MET A 72 9.38 -8.63 -0.12
N TYR A 73 9.30 -9.56 0.82
CA TYR A 73 8.46 -9.41 2.00
C TYR A 73 9.20 -9.73 3.31
N HIS A 74 8.73 -9.12 4.38
CA HIS A 74 9.26 -9.31 5.73
C HIS A 74 8.12 -9.26 6.74
N VAL A 75 8.12 -10.24 7.65
CA VAL A 75 7.27 -10.22 8.85
C VAL A 75 8.12 -9.66 9.99
N PRO A 76 7.97 -8.37 10.35
CA PRO A 76 8.80 -7.74 11.36
C PRO A 76 8.54 -8.30 12.77
N THR A 77 9.59 -8.31 13.59
CA THR A 77 9.50 -8.51 15.05
C THR A 77 10.00 -7.31 15.85
N GLU A 78 10.41 -6.26 15.14
CA GLU A 78 10.87 -4.97 15.64
C GLU A 78 10.69 -3.91 14.54
N ASP A 79 10.81 -2.63 14.89
CA ASP A 79 10.76 -1.55 13.92
C ASP A 79 11.96 -1.64 12.97
N VAL A 80 11.70 -1.43 11.68
CA VAL A 80 12.73 -1.45 10.64
C VAL A 80 12.97 -0.01 10.20
N ASP A 81 14.18 0.51 10.37
CA ASP A 81 14.47 1.89 9.99
C ASP A 81 14.64 2.03 8.47
N GLY A 82 13.97 3.02 7.88
CA GLY A 82 14.18 3.42 6.47
C GLY A 82 13.67 2.43 5.42
N TRP A 83 12.95 1.37 5.80
CA TRP A 83 12.44 0.34 4.88
C TRP A 83 11.48 0.84 3.80
N THR A 84 10.97 2.07 3.90
CA THR A 84 10.14 2.70 2.87
C THR A 84 10.95 3.44 1.81
N LEU A 85 12.25 3.64 2.05
CA LEU A 85 13.13 4.42 1.20
C LEU A 85 13.74 3.58 0.07
N PRO A 86 14.04 4.18 -1.10
CA PRO A 86 14.64 3.46 -2.23
C PRO A 86 15.98 2.80 -1.93
N GLU A 87 16.82 3.42 -1.11
CA GLU A 87 18.18 2.98 -0.78
C GLU A 87 18.25 1.85 0.25
N PHE A 88 17.12 1.47 0.86
CA PHE A 88 17.07 0.36 1.81
C PHE A 88 17.46 -0.95 1.12
N ASP A 89 18.34 -1.70 1.78
CA ASP A 89 18.79 -3.02 1.35
C ASP A 89 17.85 -4.09 1.90
N ASP A 90 16.97 -4.61 1.06
CA ASP A 90 16.02 -5.68 1.37
C ASP A 90 16.56 -7.07 1.01
N SER A 91 17.86 -7.23 0.77
CA SER A 91 18.44 -8.53 0.38
C SER A 91 18.34 -9.63 1.45
N ASP A 92 18.08 -9.25 2.71
CA ASP A 92 17.82 -10.17 3.82
C ASP A 92 16.31 -10.49 3.99
N TRP A 93 15.42 -9.92 3.16
CA TRP A 93 13.99 -10.22 3.16
C TRP A 93 13.69 -11.48 2.36
N GLU A 94 12.48 -12.03 2.55
CA GLU A 94 12.05 -13.23 1.83
C GLU A 94 11.52 -12.87 0.43
N GLU A 95 11.80 -13.72 -0.56
CA GLU A 95 11.24 -13.60 -1.91
C GLU A 95 9.84 -14.22 -1.95
N GLY A 96 8.89 -13.54 -2.57
CA GLY A 96 7.52 -14.01 -2.75
C GLY A 96 6.88 -13.53 -4.05
N ILE A 97 5.61 -13.87 -4.20
CA ILE A 97 4.68 -13.41 -5.22
C ILE A 97 3.60 -12.54 -4.56
N THR A 98 3.27 -11.41 -5.18
CA THR A 98 2.23 -10.44 -4.75
C THR A 98 0.94 -11.12 -4.29
N SER A 99 0.26 -10.55 -3.28
CA SER A 99 -0.72 -11.23 -2.40
C SER A 99 0.03 -12.10 -1.39
N VAL A 100 0.65 -11.41 -0.42
CA VAL A 100 1.38 -12.00 0.70
C VAL A 100 0.51 -11.86 1.93
N GLY A 101 0.12 -12.98 2.53
CA GLY A 101 -0.87 -13.00 3.60
C GLY A 101 -1.00 -14.35 4.28
N TYR A 102 -2.05 -14.55 5.08
CA TYR A 102 -2.38 -15.87 5.62
C TYR A 102 -3.88 -16.08 5.80
N ALA A 103 -4.28 -17.36 5.76
CA ALA A 103 -5.59 -17.89 6.18
C ALA A 103 -6.86 -17.43 5.43
N ASP A 104 -6.73 -16.65 4.34
CA ASP A 104 -7.84 -16.25 3.47
C ASP A 104 -8.08 -17.22 2.29
N GLY A 105 -7.05 -17.95 1.88
CA GLY A 105 -7.06 -18.88 0.75
C GLY A 105 -6.92 -18.21 -0.61
N ASP A 106 -6.54 -16.93 -0.66
CA ASP A 106 -6.32 -16.19 -1.90
C ASP A 106 -4.94 -15.54 -2.05
N ASP A 107 -4.02 -15.83 -1.14
CA ASP A 107 -2.62 -15.46 -1.28
C ASP A 107 -1.83 -16.32 -2.27
N ASN A 108 -1.02 -15.66 -3.09
CA ASN A 108 0.02 -16.34 -3.88
C ASN A 108 1.23 -16.70 -3.01
N THR A 109 1.46 -15.96 -1.92
CA THR A 109 2.51 -16.24 -0.93
C THR A 109 1.89 -16.36 0.46
N GLU A 110 1.86 -17.59 0.97
CA GLU A 110 1.31 -17.88 2.29
C GLU A 110 2.36 -17.70 3.39
N ILE A 111 2.04 -16.89 4.39
CA ILE A 111 2.82 -16.72 5.63
C ILE A 111 2.55 -17.90 6.56
N VAL A 112 3.55 -18.75 6.70
CA VAL A 112 3.46 -19.95 7.54
C VAL A 112 3.51 -19.59 9.01
N GLY A 113 2.43 -19.86 9.74
CA GLY A 113 2.34 -19.68 11.20
C GLY A 113 1.23 -18.74 11.65
N GLY A 114 0.79 -17.84 10.77
CA GLY A 114 -0.31 -16.89 10.98
C GLY A 114 -0.12 -15.91 12.15
N ALA A 115 -1.16 -15.11 12.43
CA ALA A 115 -1.25 -14.19 13.58
C ALA A 115 -0.06 -13.22 13.71
N VAL A 116 0.36 -12.64 12.59
CA VAL A 116 1.38 -11.59 12.56
C VAL A 116 0.75 -10.24 12.89
N ASN A 117 1.53 -9.24 13.35
CA ASN A 117 0.94 -7.90 13.56
C ASN A 117 0.94 -7.07 12.28
N SER A 118 1.92 -7.34 11.42
CA SER A 118 2.10 -6.65 10.16
C SER A 118 2.95 -7.48 9.19
N VAL A 119 2.87 -7.09 7.92
CA VAL A 119 3.68 -7.60 6.82
C VAL A 119 4.19 -6.40 6.04
N TYR A 120 5.50 -6.33 5.83
CA TYR A 120 6.12 -5.31 5.00
C TYR A 120 6.47 -5.91 3.65
N THR A 121 6.09 -5.24 2.57
CA THR A 121 6.39 -5.66 1.20
C THR A 121 7.07 -4.54 0.43
N ARG A 122 7.97 -4.90 -0.48
CA ARG A 122 8.70 -3.99 -1.36
C ARG A 122 8.67 -4.52 -2.80
N TYR A 123 8.15 -3.69 -3.69
CA TYR A 123 8.03 -3.96 -5.12
C TYR A 123 9.07 -3.11 -5.86
N ASN A 124 9.95 -3.76 -6.63
CA ASN A 124 10.89 -3.08 -7.51
C ASN A 124 10.38 -3.11 -8.96
N PHE A 125 10.21 -1.93 -9.57
CA PHE A 125 9.65 -1.84 -10.91
C PHE A 125 10.20 -0.66 -11.73
N GLY A 126 10.10 -0.82 -13.06
CA GLY A 126 10.36 0.26 -14.01
C GLY A 126 9.07 0.78 -14.62
N ILE A 127 9.08 2.06 -15.01
CA ILE A 127 7.99 2.68 -15.78
C ILE A 127 8.60 3.22 -17.09
N PRO A 128 8.64 2.40 -18.16
CA PRO A 128 9.10 2.87 -19.46
C PRO A 128 8.24 4.05 -19.95
N GLY A 129 8.88 5.20 -20.21
CA GLY A 129 8.18 6.42 -20.63
C GLY A 129 7.61 7.26 -19.48
N ALA A 130 8.10 7.08 -18.24
CA ALA A 130 7.69 7.84 -17.05
C ALA A 130 7.62 9.37 -17.26
N ARG A 131 8.44 9.93 -18.15
CA ARG A 131 8.45 11.36 -18.49
C ARG A 131 7.10 11.91 -18.96
N ASP A 132 6.31 11.10 -19.66
CA ASP A 132 5.04 11.51 -20.26
C ASP A 132 3.82 11.19 -19.37
N ILE A 133 4.05 10.53 -18.23
CA ILE A 133 3.01 10.13 -17.28
C ILE A 133 2.79 11.26 -16.27
N LYS A 134 1.52 11.48 -15.90
CA LYS A 134 1.08 12.55 -14.98
C LYS A 134 0.31 12.03 -13.78
N SER A 135 -0.26 10.84 -13.89
CA SER A 135 -0.88 10.13 -12.80
C SER A 135 -0.61 8.63 -12.91
N ILE A 136 -0.68 7.95 -11.77
CA ILE A 136 -0.75 6.49 -11.67
C ILE A 136 -2.10 6.09 -11.08
N ILE A 137 -2.55 4.88 -11.36
CA ILE A 137 -3.74 4.30 -10.73
C ILE A 137 -3.27 3.14 -9.87
N LEU A 138 -3.66 3.14 -8.60
CA LEU A 138 -3.51 2.03 -7.68
C LEU A 138 -4.87 1.38 -7.47
N ARG A 139 -4.90 0.05 -7.53
CA ARG A 139 -6.01 -0.77 -7.04
C ARG A 139 -5.53 -1.60 -5.87
N ILE A 140 -6.30 -1.61 -4.79
CA ILE A 140 -5.90 -2.16 -3.50
C ILE A 140 -7.06 -2.97 -2.93
N ASP A 141 -6.83 -4.24 -2.67
CA ASP A 141 -7.71 -5.15 -1.94
C ASP A 141 -6.94 -5.60 -0.70
N TYR A 142 -7.50 -5.45 0.50
CA TYR A 142 -6.70 -5.51 1.73
C TYR A 142 -7.50 -5.95 2.94
N ASP A 143 -6.74 -6.46 3.91
CA ASP A 143 -7.18 -6.93 5.21
C ASP A 143 -6.01 -6.81 6.20
N ASP A 144 -6.09 -6.08 7.32
CA ASP A 144 -7.17 -5.18 7.73
C ASP A 144 -6.91 -3.72 7.31
N THR A 145 -5.64 -3.34 7.21
CA THR A 145 -5.29 -1.97 6.80
C THR A 145 -3.90 -1.89 6.18
N TYR A 146 -3.63 -0.78 5.53
CA TYR A 146 -2.39 -0.57 4.80
C TYR A 146 -1.90 0.88 4.85
N ILE A 147 -0.60 1.04 4.58
CA ILE A 147 0.00 2.30 4.17
C ILE A 147 0.94 1.99 2.99
N LEU A 148 0.91 2.84 1.96
CA LEU A 148 1.76 2.72 0.77
C LEU A 148 2.71 3.91 0.69
N TRP A 149 3.96 3.64 0.32
CA TRP A 149 4.98 4.64 0.02
C TRP A 149 5.56 4.40 -1.37
N LEU A 150 5.55 5.42 -2.23
CA LEU A 150 6.26 5.42 -3.50
C LEU A 150 7.56 6.20 -3.34
N ASN A 151 8.68 5.49 -3.49
CA ASN A 151 10.02 6.08 -3.41
C ASN A 151 10.25 6.89 -2.11
N GLY A 152 9.69 6.43 -0.99
CA GLY A 152 9.77 7.10 0.32
C GLY A 152 8.68 8.14 0.60
N THR A 153 7.88 8.54 -0.38
CA THR A 153 6.73 9.43 -0.18
C THR A 153 5.48 8.60 0.12
N GLU A 154 4.80 8.86 1.23
CA GLU A 154 3.51 8.22 1.53
C GLU A 154 2.46 8.66 0.50
N ILE A 155 1.72 7.72 -0.09
CA ILE A 155 0.78 8.01 -1.20
C ILE A 155 -0.65 7.52 -0.95
N ALA A 156 -0.83 6.59 0.00
CA ALA A 156 -2.14 6.06 0.38
C ALA A 156 -2.07 5.46 1.78
N ARG A 157 -3.17 5.57 2.52
CA ARG A 157 -3.32 5.09 3.90
C ARG A 157 -4.77 4.69 4.13
N GLY A 158 -5.01 3.55 4.76
CA GLY A 158 -6.34 3.14 5.22
C GLY A 158 -6.88 4.06 6.31
N ALA A 159 -8.20 4.29 6.33
CA ALA A 159 -8.84 5.09 7.36
C ALA A 159 -8.66 4.51 8.76
N ALA A 160 -8.62 3.18 8.91
CA ALA A 160 -8.41 2.52 10.20
C ALA A 160 -7.08 2.94 10.86
N ILE A 161 -5.95 2.79 10.17
CA ILE A 161 -4.64 3.17 10.71
C ILE A 161 -4.44 4.68 10.86
N ALA A 162 -5.15 5.48 10.06
CA ALA A 162 -5.17 6.94 10.20
C ALA A 162 -5.80 7.42 11.53
N THR A 163 -6.53 6.55 12.24
CA THR A 163 -7.02 6.87 13.59
C THR A 163 -5.95 6.72 14.68
N LEU A 164 -4.85 6.00 14.39
CA LEU A 164 -3.80 5.69 15.36
C LEU A 164 -2.52 6.51 15.16
N THR A 165 -2.15 6.83 13.91
CA THR A 165 -0.96 7.65 13.60
C THR A 165 -1.25 8.69 12.54
N GLU A 166 -0.51 9.81 12.58
CA GLU A 166 -0.65 10.93 11.64
C GLU A 166 0.33 10.77 10.45
N THR A 167 -0.02 11.27 9.27
CA THR A 167 0.95 11.34 8.15
C THR A 167 1.97 12.46 8.38
N PRO A 168 3.29 12.27 8.13
CA PRO A 168 3.95 11.09 7.56
C PRO A 168 4.69 10.25 8.61
N GLU A 169 3.97 9.63 9.55
CA GLU A 169 4.52 8.69 10.54
C GLU A 169 4.46 7.25 10.02
N ILE A 170 5.59 6.54 10.10
CA ILE A 170 5.64 5.09 9.95
C ILE A 170 5.25 4.49 11.30
N PRO A 171 4.10 3.77 11.40
CA PRO A 171 3.68 3.14 12.64
C PRO A 171 4.66 2.08 13.11
N ALA A 172 4.68 1.82 14.42
CA ALA A 172 5.38 0.68 14.98
C ALA A 172 4.89 -0.64 14.33
N TRP A 173 5.78 -1.61 14.18
CA TRP A 173 5.47 -2.90 13.54
C TRP A 173 4.31 -3.65 14.22
N ASP A 174 4.10 -3.44 15.51
CA ASP A 174 3.06 -4.04 16.31
C ASP A 174 2.02 -3.03 16.81
N ILE A 175 1.77 -1.97 16.04
CA ILE A 175 0.78 -0.93 16.37
C ILE A 175 -0.59 -1.51 16.74
N SER A 176 -0.97 -2.65 16.16
CA SER A 176 -2.22 -3.37 16.45
C SER A 176 -2.27 -4.00 17.85
N LYS A 177 -1.13 -4.32 18.49
CA LYS A 177 -1.09 -4.79 19.89
C LYS A 177 -1.51 -3.73 20.90
N VAL A 178 -1.26 -2.46 20.56
CA VAL A 178 -1.51 -1.36 21.48
C VAL A 178 -3.02 -1.18 21.68
N GLN A 179 -3.84 -1.65 20.73
CA GLN A 179 -5.23 -1.29 20.65
C GLN A 179 -6.00 -2.22 19.69
N ASP A 180 -6.55 -3.37 20.15
CA ASP A 180 -7.55 -4.23 19.43
C ASP A 180 -8.78 -3.40 19.00
N SER A 181 -8.59 -2.41 18.12
CA SER A 181 -9.44 -1.22 17.98
C SER A 181 -9.41 -0.62 16.59
N MET A 182 -8.53 -1.10 15.71
CA MET A 182 -8.75 -0.90 14.30
C MET A 182 -10.01 -1.70 13.93
N PRO A 183 -10.95 -1.12 13.19
CA PRO A 183 -12.04 -1.89 12.64
C PRO A 183 -11.47 -3.00 11.76
N ASP A 184 -11.96 -4.21 11.98
CA ASP A 184 -11.87 -5.33 11.05
C ASP A 184 -12.30 -4.86 9.65
N VAL A 185 -11.52 -5.19 8.63
CA VAL A 185 -11.82 -4.93 7.21
C VAL A 185 -11.38 -6.13 6.40
N GLU A 186 -12.32 -6.75 5.71
CA GLU A 186 -12.04 -7.95 4.93
C GLU A 186 -11.69 -7.62 3.48
N ALA A 187 -10.71 -8.32 2.91
CA ALA A 187 -10.47 -8.33 1.48
C ALA A 187 -11.56 -9.09 0.71
N THR A 188 -11.66 -8.88 -0.60
CA THR A 188 -12.60 -9.66 -1.41
C THR A 188 -12.21 -11.14 -1.44
N LYS A 189 -13.17 -12.04 -1.18
CA LYS A 189 -12.93 -13.49 -1.21
C LYS A 189 -12.92 -14.05 -2.64
N VAL A 190 -11.92 -13.64 -3.42
CA VAL A 190 -11.66 -14.11 -4.80
C VAL A 190 -10.39 -14.97 -4.79
N PRO A 191 -10.37 -16.21 -5.32
CA PRO A 191 -9.19 -17.07 -5.25
C PRO A 191 -7.93 -16.45 -5.85
N ALA A 192 -6.75 -16.86 -5.34
CA ALA A 192 -5.45 -16.50 -5.91
C ALA A 192 -5.40 -16.76 -7.42
N GLY A 193 -4.80 -15.83 -8.18
CA GLY A 193 -4.61 -16.00 -9.62
C GLY A 193 -3.43 -15.18 -10.18
N THR A 194 -2.88 -15.61 -11.32
CA THR A 194 -1.68 -14.98 -11.92
C THR A 194 -1.87 -14.73 -13.41
N PRO A 195 -2.30 -13.52 -13.84
CA PRO A 195 -2.99 -12.49 -13.06
C PRO A 195 -4.48 -12.82 -12.87
N ASN A 196 -5.08 -12.35 -11.79
CA ASN A 196 -6.52 -12.43 -11.58
C ASN A 196 -7.23 -11.17 -12.08
N ALA A 197 -7.74 -11.20 -13.31
CA ALA A 197 -8.49 -10.07 -13.87
C ALA A 197 -9.85 -9.87 -13.19
N ASP A 198 -10.47 -10.96 -12.73
CA ASP A 198 -11.82 -10.95 -12.16
C ASP A 198 -11.88 -10.24 -10.81
N ARG A 199 -10.76 -10.15 -10.08
CA ARG A 199 -10.66 -9.37 -8.84
C ARG A 199 -11.06 -7.91 -9.09
N TRP A 200 -10.55 -7.32 -10.17
CA TRP A 200 -10.67 -5.90 -10.45
C TRP A 200 -11.96 -5.49 -11.17
N ASP A 201 -12.99 -6.34 -11.20
CA ASP A 201 -14.19 -6.10 -12.03
C ASP A 201 -15.20 -5.10 -11.42
N LYS A 202 -14.99 -4.59 -10.20
CA LYS A 202 -15.83 -3.56 -9.55
C LYS A 202 -15.08 -2.69 -8.51
N PRO A 203 -13.97 -2.03 -8.84
CA PRO A 203 -13.37 -1.07 -7.92
C PRO A 203 -14.35 0.06 -7.63
N VAL A 204 -14.38 0.51 -6.38
CA VAL A 204 -15.17 1.68 -5.99
C VAL A 204 -14.25 2.90 -6.04
N THR A 205 -14.77 4.08 -6.40
CA THR A 205 -14.07 5.37 -6.38
C THR A 205 -15.05 6.51 -6.17
N PRO A 206 -14.67 7.62 -5.47
CA PRO A 206 -13.96 7.66 -4.19
C PRO A 206 -14.87 7.21 -3.02
N PHE A 207 -14.28 6.79 -1.90
CA PHE A 207 -15.01 6.35 -0.69
C PHE A 207 -14.87 7.38 0.44
N GLU A 208 -15.90 7.45 1.30
CA GLU A 208 -15.85 8.25 2.53
C GLU A 208 -15.29 7.44 3.72
N GLN A 209 -15.23 6.10 3.63
CA GLN A 209 -14.83 5.15 4.68
C GLN A 209 -14.27 3.85 4.09
N ASP A 210 -13.43 3.15 4.85
CA ASP A 210 -13.03 1.75 4.58
C ASP A 210 -14.25 0.84 4.79
N VAL A 211 -14.52 -0.05 3.84
CA VAL A 211 -15.68 -0.95 3.86
C VAL A 211 -15.24 -2.37 3.46
N HIS A 212 -15.72 -3.36 4.20
CA HIS A 212 -15.49 -4.79 3.92
C HIS A 212 -15.70 -5.16 2.45
N GLU A 213 -14.84 -6.05 1.97
CA GLU A 213 -14.86 -6.66 0.64
C GLU A 213 -14.91 -5.62 -0.49
N THR A 214 -14.25 -4.48 -0.31
CA THR A 214 -14.25 -3.40 -1.29
C THR A 214 -12.85 -3.06 -1.76
N ILE A 215 -12.69 -3.05 -3.07
CA ILE A 215 -11.44 -2.69 -3.72
C ILE A 215 -11.35 -1.18 -3.83
N HIS A 216 -10.27 -0.64 -3.30
CA HIS A 216 -9.93 0.76 -3.45
C HIS A 216 -9.27 1.01 -4.80
N GLU A 217 -9.78 1.93 -5.62
CA GLU A 217 -9.05 2.50 -6.75
C GLU A 217 -8.72 3.99 -6.49
N ILE A 218 -7.46 4.36 -6.66
CA ILE A 218 -6.95 5.69 -6.34
C ILE A 218 -6.11 6.18 -7.51
N GLU A 219 -6.46 7.36 -8.05
CA GLU A 219 -5.61 8.07 -9.00
C GLU A 219 -4.71 9.06 -8.24
N ILE A 220 -3.41 9.01 -8.51
CA ILE A 220 -2.39 9.78 -7.80
C ILE A 220 -1.58 10.57 -8.82
N ASP A 221 -1.58 11.90 -8.68
CA ASP A 221 -0.73 12.78 -9.48
C ASP A 221 0.75 12.49 -9.18
N VAL A 222 1.59 12.49 -10.21
CA VAL A 222 3.02 12.18 -10.10
C VAL A 222 3.88 13.15 -10.90
N ASP A 223 5.08 13.41 -10.38
CA ASP A 223 6.14 14.13 -11.09
C ASP A 223 7.16 13.16 -11.72
N PHE A 224 7.84 13.61 -12.78
CA PHE A 224 8.94 12.84 -13.36
C PHE A 224 10.25 13.16 -12.64
N GLY A 225 10.78 12.18 -11.90
CA GLY A 225 12.01 12.31 -11.12
C GLY A 225 13.30 12.07 -11.91
N GLY A 226 13.21 11.48 -13.11
CA GLY A 226 14.37 11.19 -13.95
C GLY A 226 14.48 9.72 -14.37
N ASP A 227 15.69 9.28 -14.72
CA ASP A 227 15.89 7.92 -15.21
C ASP A 227 15.79 6.88 -14.10
N SER A 228 16.39 7.14 -12.94
CA SER A 228 16.46 6.18 -11.82
C SER A 228 16.31 6.92 -10.50
N VAL A 229 15.56 6.33 -9.55
CA VAL A 229 15.48 6.85 -8.18
C VAL A 229 16.79 6.64 -7.42
N LEU A 230 17.50 5.55 -7.72
CA LEU A 230 18.84 5.31 -7.21
C LEU A 230 19.80 6.22 -7.97
N ALA A 231 20.57 7.02 -7.24
CA ALA A 231 21.58 7.88 -7.82
C ALA A 231 22.54 7.07 -8.70
N VAL A 232 22.61 7.41 -9.99
CA VAL A 232 23.70 6.94 -10.84
C VAL A 232 24.88 7.86 -10.55
N GLU A 233 25.77 7.46 -9.63
CA GLU A 233 27.05 8.15 -9.46
C GLU A 233 27.76 8.21 -10.84
N PRO A 234 28.04 9.39 -11.43
CA PRO A 234 28.75 9.50 -12.71
C PRO A 234 30.22 9.07 -12.65
N GLY A 235 30.62 8.32 -11.61
CA GLY A 235 32.00 8.03 -11.23
C GLY A 235 32.35 6.54 -11.13
N GLY A 236 31.54 5.64 -11.68
CA GLY A 236 31.92 4.23 -11.85
C GLY A 236 32.84 4.04 -13.05
N LYS A 237 34.11 4.45 -12.92
CA LYS A 237 35.19 4.06 -13.84
C LYS A 237 35.07 2.57 -14.15
N LEU A 238 35.11 2.21 -15.42
CA LEU A 238 35.23 0.82 -15.92
C LEU A 238 36.48 0.12 -15.34
N THR A 239 36.38 -0.38 -14.12
CA THR A 239 37.35 -1.21 -13.39
C THR A 239 36.52 -1.79 -12.23
N THR A 240 36.09 -3.04 -12.15
CA THR A 240 36.62 -4.33 -12.59
C THR A 240 35.52 -5.38 -12.37
N THR A 241 34.85 -5.86 -13.42
CA THR A 241 34.00 -7.07 -13.32
C THR A 241 34.09 -7.91 -14.58
N TRP A 242 35.31 -8.37 -14.89
CA TRP A 242 35.58 -9.46 -15.84
C TRP A 242 36.44 -10.55 -15.20
N GLY A 243 36.24 -10.79 -13.90
CA GLY A 243 37.14 -11.59 -13.07
C GLY A 243 36.49 -12.71 -12.27
N LYS A 244 35.33 -13.26 -12.67
CA LYS A 244 34.78 -14.49 -12.04
C LYS A 244 34.05 -15.40 -13.04
N MET A 245 34.69 -15.68 -14.16
CA MET A 245 34.41 -16.89 -14.95
C MET A 245 35.73 -17.51 -15.39
N LYS A 246 36.35 -18.25 -14.47
CA LYS A 246 37.17 -19.44 -14.77
C LYS A 246 37.55 -20.14 -13.47
N VAL A 247 37.46 -21.47 -13.54
CA VAL A 247 37.90 -22.48 -12.56
C VAL A 247 36.88 -22.80 -11.46
N ARG A 248 35.99 -23.77 -11.72
CA ARG A 248 36.24 -25.20 -11.47
C ARG A 248 35.43 -26.05 -12.44
#